data_AF-A0A1F6WNP2-F1
#
_entry.id   AF-A0A1F6WNP2-F1
#
_cell.length_a   1.000
_cell.length_b   1.000
_cell.length_c   1.000
_cell.angle_alpha   90.00
_cell.angle_beta   90.00
_cell.angle_gamma   90.00
#
_symmetry.space_group_name_H-M   'P 1'
#
loop_
_entity.id
_entity.type
_entity.pdbx_description
1 polymer ?
#
loop_
_entity_poly.entity_id
_entity_poly.type
_entity_poly.pdbx_seq_one_letter_code
_entity_poly.pdbx_strand_id
1 'polypeptide(L)'
;MASISITNISKAIYLASYNKTGQDLDLVISNVVKFLSKKGILSKSESILYALSNLIDHENKTIRAKLYSVNKLEKPIIDKVEQELKDRYKIEKVYITEIEDKNILGGIKIEIDDEIIDLSLLKKVTQLKKHLLN
;
A
#
# COMPACT_ATOMS: atom_id res chain seq x y z
N MET A 1 12.62 -26.59 14.16
CA MET A 1 11.57 -26.70 13.11
C MET A 1 11.65 -25.45 12.26
N ALA A 2 11.80 -25.56 10.93
CA ALA A 2 11.91 -24.40 10.06
C ALA A 2 10.60 -23.59 10.12
N SER A 3 10.66 -22.37 10.64
CA SER A 3 9.55 -21.42 10.60
C SER A 3 9.29 -21.09 9.13
N ILE A 4 8.13 -21.46 8.61
CA ILE A 4 7.75 -21.08 7.25
C ILE A 4 7.58 -19.55 7.24
N SER A 5 8.36 -18.87 6.39
CA SER A 5 8.30 -17.42 6.26
C SER A 5 6.94 -16.96 5.71
N ILE A 6 6.43 -15.84 6.24
CA ILE A 6 5.19 -15.19 5.76
C ILE A 6 5.28 -14.93 4.26
N THR A 7 6.43 -14.48 3.76
CA THR A 7 6.68 -14.24 2.33
C THR A 7 6.47 -15.49 1.48
N ASN A 8 6.94 -16.66 1.94
CA ASN A 8 6.78 -17.92 1.21
C ASN A 8 5.33 -18.39 1.21
N ILE A 9 4.60 -18.17 2.30
CA ILE A 9 3.16 -18.48 2.38
C ILE A 9 2.38 -17.57 1.43
N SER A 10 2.60 -16.26 1.47
CA SER A 10 1.95 -15.30 0.57
C SER A 10 2.25 -15.62 -0.90
N LYS A 11 3.48 -15.97 -1.25
CA LYS A 11 3.85 -16.42 -2.61
C LYS A 11 3.13 -17.71 -3.02
N ALA A 12 3.03 -18.69 -2.12
CA ALA A 12 2.33 -19.94 -2.41
C ALA A 12 0.82 -19.71 -2.61
N ILE A 13 0.20 -18.85 -1.80
CA ILE A 13 -1.21 -18.45 -1.96
C ILE A 13 -1.41 -17.77 -3.31
N TYR A 14 -0.57 -16.79 -3.65
CA TYR A 14 -0.63 -16.10 -4.93
C TYR A 14 -0.59 -17.09 -6.10
N LEU A 15 0.45 -17.94 -6.17
CA LEU A 15 0.61 -18.93 -7.24
C LEU A 15 -0.54 -19.93 -7.31
N ALA A 16 -1.08 -20.35 -6.16
CA ALA A 16 -2.21 -21.28 -6.12
C ALA A 16 -3.52 -20.63 -6.62
N SER A 17 -3.67 -19.32 -6.43
CA SER A 17 -4.86 -18.55 -6.82
C SER A 17 -4.77 -17.90 -8.21
N TYR A 18 -3.55 -17.76 -8.76
CA TYR A 18 -3.29 -17.03 -9.99
C TYR A 18 -4.06 -17.64 -11.18
N ASN A 19 -4.76 -16.79 -11.94
CA ASN A 19 -5.64 -17.14 -13.06
C ASN A 19 -6.79 -18.12 -12.74
N LYS A 20 -7.09 -18.39 -11.47
CA LYS A 20 -8.26 -19.21 -11.09
C LYS A 20 -9.47 -18.33 -10.84
N THR A 21 -10.64 -18.82 -11.24
CA THR A 21 -11.92 -18.14 -11.07
C THR A 21 -13.01 -19.15 -10.68
N GLY A 22 -14.13 -18.65 -10.15
CA GLY A 22 -15.26 -19.49 -9.76
C GLY A 22 -14.89 -20.57 -8.73
N GLN A 23 -15.41 -21.78 -8.93
CA GLN A 23 -15.28 -22.90 -7.98
C GLN A 23 -13.82 -23.28 -7.69
N ASP A 24 -12.92 -23.16 -8.67
CA ASP A 24 -11.50 -23.48 -8.49
C ASP A 24 -10.81 -22.48 -7.53
N LEU A 25 -11.24 -21.21 -7.57
CA LEU A 25 -10.75 -20.21 -6.64
C LEU A 25 -11.29 -20.46 -5.22
N ASP A 26 -12.58 -20.78 -5.10
CA ASP A 26 -13.22 -21.09 -3.81
C ASP A 26 -12.56 -22.29 -3.12
N LEU A 27 -12.22 -23.33 -3.89
CA LEU A 27 -11.46 -24.48 -3.40
C LEU A 27 -10.08 -24.08 -2.88
N VAL A 28 -9.37 -23.22 -3.61
CA VAL A 28 -8.07 -22.71 -3.17
C VAL A 28 -8.22 -21.91 -1.88
N ILE A 29 -9.18 -20.99 -1.79
CA ILE A 29 -9.43 -20.19 -0.58
C ILE A 29 -9.71 -21.12 0.62
N SER A 30 -10.59 -22.10 0.44
CA SER A 30 -10.91 -23.09 1.49
C SER A 30 -9.65 -23.84 1.95
N ASN A 31 -8.81 -24.27 1.01
CA ASN A 31 -7.58 -24.99 1.31
C ASN A 31 -6.54 -24.11 2.02
N VAL A 32 -6.45 -22.82 1.66
CA VAL A 32 -5.58 -21.85 2.34
C VAL A 32 -6.02 -21.69 3.80
N VAL A 33 -7.31 -21.47 4.06
CA VAL A 33 -7.82 -21.33 5.44
C VAL A 33 -7.56 -22.59 6.26
N LYS A 34 -7.82 -23.78 5.69
CA LYS A 34 -7.52 -25.07 6.34
C LYS A 34 -6.02 -25.23 6.63
N PHE A 35 -5.16 -24.83 5.69
CA PHE A 35 -3.71 -24.88 5.87
C PHE A 35 -3.24 -23.95 7.00
N LEU A 36 -3.70 -22.70 7.02
CA LEU A 36 -3.34 -21.73 8.06
C LEU A 36 -3.81 -22.20 9.45
N SER A 37 -5.02 -22.77 9.53
CA SER A 37 -5.57 -23.36 10.74
C SER A 37 -4.73 -24.53 11.23
N LYS A 38 -4.44 -25.51 10.35
CA LYS A 38 -3.63 -26.70 10.67
C LYS A 38 -2.21 -26.35 11.11
N LYS A 39 -1.66 -25.23 10.64
CA LYS A 39 -0.33 -24.74 11.00
C LYS A 39 -0.34 -23.82 12.23
N GLY A 40 -1.51 -23.50 12.79
CA GLY A 40 -1.63 -22.64 13.97
C GLY A 40 -1.19 -21.19 13.72
N ILE A 41 -1.25 -20.73 12.47
CA ILE A 41 -0.79 -19.39 12.04
C ILE A 41 -1.93 -18.49 11.59
N LEU A 42 -3.17 -18.83 11.92
CA LEU A 42 -4.34 -17.99 11.66
C LEU A 42 -4.19 -16.59 12.28
N SER A 43 -3.52 -16.47 13.43
CA SER A 43 -3.24 -15.18 14.07
C SER A 43 -2.32 -14.26 13.25
N LYS A 44 -1.62 -14.80 12.24
CA LYS A 44 -0.76 -14.04 11.31
C LYS A 44 -1.47 -13.72 9.99
N SER A 45 -2.77 -13.94 9.90
CA SER A 45 -3.57 -13.73 8.68
C SER A 45 -3.42 -12.30 8.14
N GLU A 46 -3.46 -11.29 9.01
CA GLU A 46 -3.27 -9.88 8.62
C GLU A 46 -1.90 -9.65 7.95
N SER A 47 -0.83 -10.15 8.57
CA SER A 47 0.52 -10.03 8.00
C SER A 47 0.67 -10.78 6.68
N ILE A 48 0.02 -11.94 6.53
CA ILE A 48 0.01 -12.73 5.30
C ILE A 48 -0.76 -11.99 4.19
N LEU A 49 -1.92 -11.40 4.52
CA LEU A 49 -2.71 -10.58 3.61
C LEU A 49 -1.94 -9.34 3.15
N TYR A 50 -1.26 -8.67 4.07
CA TYR A 50 -0.39 -7.54 3.75
C TYR A 50 0.72 -7.95 2.77
N ALA A 51 1.48 -9.00 3.09
CA ALA A 51 2.54 -9.50 2.22
C ALA A 51 2.01 -10.01 0.87
N LEU A 52 0.81 -10.59 0.84
CA LEU A 52 0.14 -11.00 -0.41
C LEU A 52 -0.24 -9.80 -1.27
N SER A 53 -0.77 -8.73 -0.66
CA SER A 53 -1.13 -7.49 -1.36
C SER A 53 0.09 -6.86 -2.00
N ASN A 54 1.19 -6.74 -1.24
CA ASN A 54 2.44 -6.18 -1.76
C ASN A 54 2.99 -7.02 -2.93
N LEU A 55 2.88 -8.35 -2.85
CA LEU A 55 3.31 -9.23 -3.94
C LEU A 55 2.46 -9.03 -5.20
N ILE A 56 1.13 -8.96 -5.05
CA ILE A 56 0.20 -8.70 -6.16
C ILE A 56 0.48 -7.33 -6.80
N ASP A 57 0.70 -6.31 -5.97
CA ASP A 57 0.96 -4.94 -6.42
C ASP A 57 2.30 -4.87 -7.18
N HIS A 58 3.34 -5.55 -6.68
CA HIS A 58 4.64 -5.68 -7.37
C HIS A 58 4.52 -6.39 -8.73
N GLU A 59 3.84 -7.55 -8.78
CA GLU A 59 3.64 -8.31 -10.03
C GLU A 59 2.81 -7.52 -11.05
N ASN A 60 1.82 -6.74 -10.59
CA ASN A 60 0.97 -5.92 -11.45
C ASN A 60 1.54 -4.52 -11.74
N LYS A 61 2.79 -4.22 -11.33
CA LYS A 61 3.41 -2.89 -11.45
C LYS A 61 2.46 -1.78 -11.01
N THR A 62 1.81 -1.99 -9.88
CA THR A 62 0.80 -1.12 -9.32
C THR A 62 1.31 -0.55 -8.01
N ILE A 63 1.08 0.75 -7.77
CA ILE A 63 1.43 1.40 -6.51
C ILE A 63 0.15 1.90 -5.82
N ARG A 64 0.08 1.71 -4.50
CA ARG A 64 -0.99 2.29 -3.67
C ARG A 64 -0.43 3.48 -2.92
N ALA A 65 -1.00 4.65 -3.17
CA ALA A 65 -0.65 5.87 -2.48
C ALA A 65 -1.81 6.30 -1.60
N LYS A 66 -1.53 6.70 -0.36
CA LYS A 66 -2.48 7.42 0.49
C LYS A 66 -2.15 8.90 0.42
N LEU A 67 -3.14 9.70 0.05
CA LEU A 67 -3.02 11.14 -0.07
C LEU A 67 -3.77 11.80 1.08
N TYR A 68 -3.01 12.39 1.99
CA TYR A 68 -3.53 13.09 3.16
C TYR A 68 -3.62 14.59 2.86
N SER A 69 -4.79 15.16 3.09
CA SER A 69 -5.05 16.58 2.92
C SER A 69 -6.03 17.10 3.97
N VAL A 70 -6.00 18.41 4.23
CA VAL A 70 -6.91 19.06 5.20
C VAL A 70 -8.36 19.04 4.70
N ASN A 71 -8.50 19.27 3.39
CA ASN A 71 -9.76 19.35 2.69
C ASN A 71 -9.73 18.33 1.55
N LYS A 72 -10.91 17.92 1.10
CA LYS A 72 -11.06 17.14 -0.13
C LYS A 72 -10.36 17.83 -1.29
N LEU A 73 -9.56 17.06 -2.03
CA LEU A 73 -8.84 17.59 -3.18
C LEU A 73 -9.72 17.57 -4.42
N GLU A 74 -9.52 18.54 -5.29
CA GLU A 74 -10.18 18.54 -6.58
C GLU A 74 -9.57 17.47 -7.48
N LYS A 75 -10.40 16.81 -8.28
CA LYS A 75 -9.98 15.74 -9.20
C LYS A 75 -8.77 16.09 -10.07
N PRO A 76 -8.63 17.30 -10.65
CA PRO A 76 -7.46 17.66 -11.45
C PRO A 76 -6.13 17.64 -10.66
N ILE A 77 -6.18 17.88 -9.35
CA ILE A 77 -4.98 17.82 -8.48
C ILE A 77 -4.60 16.36 -8.24
N ILE A 78 -5.60 15.51 -8.00
CA ILE A 78 -5.39 14.06 -7.82
C ILE A 78 -4.82 13.44 -9.10
N ASP A 79 -5.37 13.81 -10.26
CA ASP A 79 -4.89 13.33 -11.57
C ASP A 79 -3.41 13.75 -11.81
N LYS A 80 -3.01 14.95 -11.39
CA LYS A 80 -1.61 15.39 -11.44
C LYS A 80 -0.71 14.58 -10.52
N VAL A 81 -1.14 14.33 -9.28
CA VAL A 81 -0.40 13.48 -8.34
C VAL A 81 -0.25 12.07 -8.92
N GLU A 82 -1.31 11.53 -9.53
CA GLU A 82 -1.27 10.22 -10.18
C GLU A 82 -0.22 10.16 -11.29
N GLN A 83 -0.17 11.16 -12.17
CA GLN A 83 0.80 11.23 -13.26
C GLN A 83 2.24 11.36 -12.75
N GLU A 84 2.48 12.25 -11.78
CA GLU A 84 3.81 12.41 -11.17
C GLU A 84 4.30 11.10 -10.52
N LEU A 85 3.41 10.35 -9.87
CA LEU A 85 3.75 9.05 -9.31
C LEU A 85 4.01 7.99 -10.39
N LYS A 86 3.24 7.99 -11.48
CA LYS A 86 3.49 7.11 -12.63
C LYS A 86 4.86 7.35 -13.24
N ASP A 87 5.22 8.62 -13.47
CA ASP A 87 6.49 9.01 -14.06
C ASP A 87 7.67 8.72 -13.13
N ARG A 88 7.53 9.04 -11.84
CA ARG A 88 8.59 8.85 -10.84
C ARG A 88 8.93 7.37 -10.62
N TYR A 89 7.93 6.50 -10.56
CA TYR A 89 8.13 5.07 -10.27
C TYR A 89 8.06 4.18 -11.53
N LYS A 90 7.82 4.75 -12.71
CA LYS A 90 7.72 4.04 -14.01
C LYS A 90 6.73 2.87 -13.99
N ILE A 91 5.55 3.13 -13.44
CA ILE A 91 4.47 2.15 -13.27
C ILE A 91 3.23 2.52 -14.07
N GLU A 92 2.41 1.52 -14.38
CA GLU A 92 1.24 1.69 -15.25
C GLU A 92 -0.01 2.13 -14.47
N LYS A 93 -0.14 1.74 -13.20
CA LYS A 93 -1.33 1.99 -12.39
C LYS A 93 -0.98 2.50 -11.00
N VAL A 94 -1.60 3.61 -10.62
CA VAL A 94 -1.55 4.15 -9.25
C VAL A 94 -2.97 4.14 -8.70
N TYR A 95 -3.13 3.60 -7.49
CA TYR A 95 -4.37 3.74 -6.74
C TYR A 95 -4.17 4.76 -5.64
N ILE A 96 -4.87 5.89 -5.73
CA ILE A 96 -4.83 6.95 -4.70
C ILE A 96 -6.02 6.76 -3.76
N THR A 97 -5.74 6.63 -2.48
CA THR A 97 -6.74 6.70 -1.40
C THR A 97 -6.66 8.07 -0.75
N GLU A 98 -7.70 8.88 -0.91
CA GLU A 98 -7.80 10.19 -0.24
C GLU A 98 -8.17 10.03 1.23
N ILE A 99 -7.42 10.67 2.12
CA ILE A 99 -7.67 10.68 3.56
C ILE A 99 -7.69 12.13 4.04
N GLU A 100 -8.81 12.54 4.61
CA GLU A 100 -8.90 13.87 5.24
C GLU A 100 -8.25 13.85 6.62
N ASP A 101 -7.18 14.64 6.80
CA ASP A 101 -6.47 14.77 8.08
C ASP A 101 -6.43 16.24 8.52
N LYS A 102 -7.22 16.55 9.55
CA LYS A 102 -7.33 17.90 10.14
C LYS A 102 -6.08 18.34 10.91
N ASN A 103 -5.14 17.44 11.19
CA ASN A 103 -3.87 17.79 11.83
C ASN A 103 -2.89 18.44 10.85
N ILE A 104 -3.12 18.29 9.55
CA ILE A 104 -2.35 18.99 8.54
C ILE A 104 -2.82 20.46 8.56
N LEU A 105 -1.90 21.41 8.75
CA LEU A 105 -2.21 22.85 8.71
C LEU A 105 -2.44 23.36 7.27
N GLY A 106 -1.91 22.64 6.29
CA GLY A 106 -2.07 22.89 4.87
C GLY A 106 -1.03 22.16 4.04
N GLY A 107 -1.28 22.04 2.72
CA GLY A 107 -0.50 21.21 1.81
C GLY A 107 -1.01 19.76 1.75
N ILE A 108 -0.15 18.87 1.25
CA ILE A 108 -0.46 17.44 1.08
C ILE A 108 0.67 16.58 1.67
N LYS A 109 0.30 15.40 2.16
CA LYS A 109 1.24 14.34 2.52
C LYS A 109 0.87 13.09 1.73
N ILE A 110 1.86 12.47 1.09
CA ILE A 110 1.67 11.25 0.30
C ILE A 110 2.44 10.12 1.00
N GLU A 111 1.77 8.99 1.24
CA GLU A 111 2.37 7.77 1.79
C GLU A 111 2.26 6.66 0.76
N ILE A 112 3.40 6.06 0.42
CA ILE A 112 3.53 5.00 -0.59
C ILE A 112 4.36 3.90 0.05
N ASP A 113 3.73 2.77 0.39
CA ASP A 113 4.36 1.66 1.10
C ASP A 113 5.22 2.14 2.29
N ASP A 114 6.55 2.18 2.13
CA ASP A 114 7.52 2.61 3.16
C ASP A 114 8.03 4.06 2.98
N GLU A 115 7.62 4.76 1.92
CA GLU A 115 8.02 6.14 1.62
C GLU A 115 6.93 7.15 2.03
N ILE A 116 7.34 8.21 2.74
CA ILE A 116 6.48 9.34 3.09
C ILE A 116 7.01 10.61 2.44
N ILE A 117 6.25 11.13 1.47
CA ILE A 117 6.49 12.41 0.82
C ILE A 117 5.62 13.46 1.52
N ASP A 118 6.20 14.12 2.51
CA ASP A 118 5.53 15.22 3.22
C ASP A 118 5.87 16.57 2.55
N LEU A 119 4.84 17.17 1.95
CA LEU A 119 4.84 18.51 1.33
C LEU A 119 3.96 19.50 2.12
N SER A 120 3.68 19.21 3.39
CA SER A 120 2.89 20.07 4.26
C SER A 120 3.58 21.42 4.49
N LEU A 121 2.76 22.46 4.65
CA LEU A 121 3.22 23.81 4.98
C LEU A 121 3.99 23.84 6.31
N LEU A 122 3.56 23.02 7.27
CA LEU A 122 4.22 22.88 8.58
C LEU A 122 5.69 22.48 8.43
N LYS A 123 5.99 21.53 7.54
CA LYS A 123 7.36 21.09 7.27
C LYS A 123 8.18 22.19 6.61
N LYS A 124 7.62 22.93 5.65
CA LYS A 124 8.30 24.07 5.00
C LYS A 124 8.63 25.19 6.00
N VAL A 125 7.69 25.55 6.87
CA VAL A 125 7.90 26.56 7.92
C VAL A 125 8.96 26.09 8.92
N THR A 126 8.93 24.82 9.30
CA THR A 126 9.92 24.23 10.21
C THR A 126 11.32 24.24 9.61
N GLN A 127 11.44 23.90 8.32
CA GLN A 127 12.72 23.96 7.58
C GLN A 127 13.24 25.40 7.48
N LEU A 128 12.36 26.36 7.16
CA LEU A 128 12.72 27.78 7.12
C LEU A 128 13.21 28.26 8.49
N LYS A 129 12.49 27.95 9.57
CA LYS A 129 12.91 28.28 10.94
C LYS A 129 14.30 27.72 11.26
N LYS A 130 14.58 26.47 10.89
CA LYS A 130 15.92 25.86 11.08
C LYS A 130 16.99 26.58 10.28
N HIS A 131 16.68 26.99 9.05
CA HIS A 131 17.64 27.68 8.19
C HIS A 131 17.95 29.11 8.68
N LEU A 132 16.94 29.81 9.22
CA LEU A 132 17.09 31.18 9.74
C LEU A 132 17.69 31.25 11.15
N LEU A 133 17.63 30.15 11.92
CA LEU A 133 18.22 30.05 13.26
C LEU A 133 19.59 29.36 13.26
N ASN A 134 20.13 29.05 12.08
CA ASN A 134 21.50 28.58 11.87
C ASN A 134 22.41 29.75 11.49
#